data_AF-A0A7S0E632-F1
#
_entry.id   AF-A0A7S0E632-F1
#
_cell.length_a   1.000
_cell.length_b   1.000
_cell.length_c   1.000
_cell.angle_alpha   90.00
_cell.angle_beta   90.00
_cell.angle_gamma   90.00
#
_symmetry.space_group_name_H-M   'P 1'
#
loop_
_entity.id
_entity.type
_entity.pdbx_description
1 polymer ?
#
loop_
_entity_poly.entity_id
_entity_poly.type
_entity_poly.pdbx_seq_one_letter_code
_entity_poly.pdbx_strand_id
1 'polypeptide(L)'
;SMLLGRLAAFGALAGRSAVSCRARMVQMGTSGVSSVTGMEPGPYPVGVTTMQFDDHSRKDPSSGGPRRLQTEIWYPAGAEAANLPPGRYSDYLGRGAIPGSIAAAEESDSIGGYRDCLTIAQLDAEWPGAAVRDARPDAPELSGGKWPLVLFSHGSGAFRASYIYWTEYLASHGFCVVACDHAGSARYTQLDGEVVKPGGARSTRAQMEADRPADMLFLLDRMGALAAGA
;
A
#
# COMPACT_ATOMS: atom_id res chain seq x y z
N SER A 1 56.78 38.92 53.10
CA SER A 1 55.67 39.54 53.84
C SER A 1 54.38 38.96 53.31
N MET A 2 53.56 38.35 54.18
CA MET A 2 52.16 37.89 53.96
C MET A 2 51.94 36.79 52.90
N LEU A 3 51.11 35.76 53.09
CA LEU A 3 50.32 35.29 54.23
C LEU A 3 49.91 33.82 53.96
N LEU A 4 49.61 33.13 55.07
CA LEU A 4 49.08 31.79 55.28
C LEU A 4 47.94 31.31 54.37
N GLY A 5 47.82 29.98 54.25
CA GLY A 5 46.55 29.31 53.95
C GLY A 5 46.66 27.79 53.88
N ARG A 6 46.59 27.12 55.04
CA ARG A 6 46.46 25.65 55.19
C ARG A 6 45.01 25.19 54.91
N LEU A 7 44.84 23.97 54.36
CA LEU A 7 44.07 22.81 54.89
C LEU A 7 43.80 21.83 53.72
N ALA A 8 44.34 20.60 53.74
CA ALA A 8 43.66 19.33 54.09
C ALA A 8 42.44 19.00 53.17
N ALA A 9 42.29 17.83 52.54
CA ALA A 9 42.58 16.48 53.02
C ALA A 9 42.62 15.41 51.88
N PHE A 10 43.12 14.25 52.30
CA PHE A 10 43.14 12.89 51.74
C PHE A 10 42.04 12.46 50.73
N GLY A 11 42.42 11.55 49.81
CA GLY A 11 41.49 10.50 49.35
C GLY A 11 41.74 9.94 47.94
N ALA A 12 42.40 8.77 47.90
CA ALA A 12 42.58 7.75 46.86
C ALA A 12 41.80 7.75 45.52
N LEU A 13 42.49 7.19 44.51
CA LEU A 13 42.08 6.78 43.16
C LEU A 13 40.79 5.95 43.09
N ALA A 14 40.00 6.12 42.01
CA ALA A 14 39.76 5.10 40.97
C ALA A 14 38.51 5.42 40.10
N GLY A 15 38.56 5.02 38.83
CA GLY A 15 37.38 4.49 38.11
C GLY A 15 36.65 5.45 37.16
N ARG A 16 37.01 5.39 35.87
CA ARG A 16 36.13 5.78 34.77
C ARG A 16 34.96 4.79 34.68
N SER A 17 33.73 5.29 34.54
CA SER A 17 32.70 4.87 33.56
C SER A 17 31.31 5.30 34.04
N ALA A 18 30.78 6.38 33.46
CA ALA A 18 29.37 6.70 33.53
C ALA A 18 28.74 6.45 32.16
N VAL A 19 28.23 5.24 31.95
CA VAL A 19 27.19 5.00 30.94
C VAL A 19 25.86 5.06 31.70
N SER A 20 25.31 6.25 31.80
CA SER A 20 23.91 6.42 32.18
C SER A 20 23.08 6.00 30.96
N CYS A 21 22.47 4.82 31.03
CA CYS A 21 21.43 4.43 30.10
C CYS A 21 20.23 5.35 30.37
N ARG A 22 20.15 6.46 29.64
CA ARG A 22 18.92 7.26 29.60
C ARG A 22 17.84 6.38 28.96
N ALA A 23 16.93 5.86 29.78
CA ALA A 23 15.64 5.41 29.31
C ALA A 23 15.01 6.58 28.56
N ARG A 24 15.00 6.49 27.22
CA ARG A 24 14.29 7.46 26.39
C ARG A 24 12.82 7.20 26.67
N MET A 25 12.18 8.13 27.37
CA MET A 25 10.73 8.16 27.50
C MET A 25 10.15 8.05 26.09
N VAL A 26 9.35 7.01 25.87
CA VAL A 26 8.47 6.95 24.71
C VAL A 26 7.44 8.05 24.91
N GLN A 27 7.61 9.17 24.22
CA GLN A 27 6.51 10.10 23.99
C GLN A 27 5.58 9.44 22.97
N MET A 28 4.65 8.63 23.47
CA MET A 28 3.43 8.28 22.75
C MET A 28 2.47 9.46 22.89
N GLY A 29 2.07 10.04 21.76
CA GLY A 29 1.03 11.05 21.75
C GLY A 29 0.93 11.84 20.45
N THR A 30 0.32 11.24 19.44
CA THR A 30 -0.87 11.79 18.76
C THR A 30 -1.69 10.56 18.35
N SER A 31 -2.97 10.50 18.75
CA SER A 31 -3.90 9.38 18.53
C SER A 31 -3.60 8.57 17.26
N GLY A 32 -3.35 7.26 17.40
CA GLY A 32 -3.03 6.35 16.30
C GLY A 32 -4.19 6.17 15.31
N VAL A 33 -5.37 6.68 15.66
CA VAL A 33 -6.56 6.79 14.81
C VAL A 33 -6.25 7.34 13.42
N SER A 34 -6.55 6.54 12.39
CA SER A 34 -6.54 7.00 11.00
C SER A 34 -7.46 8.20 10.82
N SER A 35 -6.96 9.29 10.25
CA SER A 35 -7.76 10.46 9.89
C SER A 35 -8.83 10.17 8.84
N VAL A 36 -8.76 9.01 8.17
CA VAL A 36 -9.71 8.60 7.13
C VAL A 36 -10.82 7.73 7.69
N THR A 37 -10.50 6.72 8.51
CA THR A 37 -11.51 5.79 9.05
C THR A 37 -12.02 6.17 10.43
N GLY A 38 -11.30 7.01 11.17
CA GLY A 38 -11.58 7.24 12.59
C GLY A 38 -11.33 6.01 13.47
N MET A 39 -10.64 4.99 12.95
CA MET A 39 -10.30 3.75 13.66
C MET A 39 -8.80 3.65 13.93
N GLU A 40 -8.44 3.06 15.06
CA GLU A 40 -7.04 2.71 15.37
C GLU A 40 -6.57 1.58 14.44
N PRO A 41 -5.40 1.71 13.78
CA PRO A 41 -4.81 0.65 12.98
C PRO A 41 -4.42 -0.54 13.87
N GLY A 42 -4.25 -1.70 13.24
CA GLY A 42 -3.79 -2.89 13.93
C GLY A 42 -2.27 -2.85 14.20
N PRO A 43 -1.72 -3.88 14.86
CA PRO A 43 -0.34 -3.87 15.34
C PRO A 43 0.70 -4.02 14.23
N TYR A 44 0.30 -4.41 13.02
CA TYR A 44 1.21 -4.67 11.92
C TYR A 44 1.43 -3.41 11.07
N PRO A 45 2.68 -3.03 10.79
CA PRO A 45 2.98 -2.17 9.66
C PRO A 45 2.43 -2.77 8.37
N VAL A 46 2.13 -1.93 7.38
CA VAL A 46 1.50 -2.39 6.13
C VAL A 46 2.49 -2.27 4.98
N GLY A 47 2.62 -3.35 4.21
CA GLY A 47 3.29 -3.37 2.92
C GLY A 47 2.28 -3.39 1.79
N VAL A 48 2.67 -2.90 0.62
CA VAL A 48 1.87 -3.05 -0.60
C VAL A 48 2.75 -3.33 -1.80
N THR A 49 2.35 -4.30 -2.63
CA THR A 49 3.00 -4.59 -3.91
C THR A 49 2.00 -4.63 -5.06
N THR A 50 2.50 -4.39 -6.28
CA THR A 50 1.70 -4.40 -7.51
C THR A 50 2.10 -5.62 -8.34
N MET A 51 1.12 -6.37 -8.81
CA MET A 51 1.31 -7.51 -9.72
C MET A 51 0.28 -7.45 -10.85
N GLN A 52 0.70 -7.81 -12.07
CA GLN A 52 -0.23 -8.09 -13.16
C GLN A 52 -0.41 -9.60 -13.26
N PHE A 53 -1.66 -10.05 -13.35
CA PHE A 53 -1.99 -11.44 -13.66
C PHE A 53 -2.74 -11.54 -14.98
N ASP A 54 -2.32 -12.50 -15.81
CA ASP A 54 -2.90 -12.74 -17.13
C ASP A 54 -3.75 -14.01 -17.10
N ASP A 55 -5.06 -13.86 -17.22
CA ASP A 55 -6.01 -14.96 -17.34
C ASP A 55 -6.15 -15.38 -18.80
N HIS A 56 -5.42 -16.45 -19.16
CA HIS A 56 -5.44 -17.02 -20.50
C HIS A 56 -6.69 -17.87 -20.80
N SER A 57 -7.53 -18.16 -19.81
CA SER A 57 -8.77 -18.92 -20.01
C SER A 57 -9.90 -18.04 -20.56
N ARG A 58 -9.80 -16.72 -20.37
CA ARG A 58 -10.78 -15.73 -20.82
C ARG A 58 -10.15 -14.77 -21.84
N LYS A 59 -10.94 -14.40 -22.84
CA LYS A 59 -10.54 -13.38 -23.81
C LYS A 59 -11.02 -12.00 -23.36
N ASP A 60 -10.13 -11.04 -23.44
CA ASP A 60 -10.49 -9.64 -23.29
C ASP A 60 -11.26 -9.16 -24.53
N PRO A 61 -12.47 -8.57 -24.38
CA PRO A 61 -13.32 -8.22 -25.51
C PRO A 61 -12.79 -7.04 -26.34
N SER A 62 -11.79 -6.29 -25.86
CA SER A 62 -11.22 -5.15 -26.58
C SER A 62 -9.86 -5.45 -27.22
N SER A 63 -8.98 -6.20 -26.56
CA SER A 63 -7.67 -6.56 -27.11
C SER A 63 -7.68 -7.90 -27.85
N GLY A 64 -8.65 -8.77 -27.58
CA GLY A 64 -8.69 -10.16 -28.07
C GLY A 64 -7.65 -11.09 -27.41
N GLY A 65 -6.76 -10.55 -26.59
CA GLY A 65 -5.75 -11.28 -25.80
C GLY A 65 -6.32 -11.82 -24.49
N PRO A 66 -5.45 -12.28 -23.56
CA PRO A 66 -5.90 -12.74 -22.24
C PRO A 66 -6.55 -11.61 -21.45
N ARG A 67 -7.44 -11.95 -20.52
CA ARG A 67 -7.99 -11.00 -19.55
C ARG A 67 -6.93 -10.67 -18.51
N ARG A 68 -6.41 -9.46 -18.52
CA ARG A 68 -5.32 -9.02 -17.63
C ARG A 68 -5.83 -8.20 -16.46
N LEU A 69 -5.28 -8.44 -15.28
CA LEU A 69 -5.68 -7.82 -14.03
C LEU A 69 -4.47 -7.17 -13.34
N GLN A 70 -4.39 -5.84 -13.44
CA GLN A 70 -3.47 -5.05 -12.63
C GLN A 70 -3.96 -5.04 -11.19
N THR A 71 -3.13 -5.52 -10.28
CA THR A 71 -3.56 -5.91 -8.92
C THR A 71 -2.63 -5.31 -7.88
N GLU A 72 -3.21 -4.72 -6.83
CA GLU A 72 -2.49 -4.36 -5.60
C GLU A 72 -2.76 -5.41 -4.53
N ILE A 73 -1.72 -5.72 -3.76
CA ILE A 73 -1.74 -6.67 -2.67
C ILE A 73 -1.21 -5.94 -1.44
N TRP A 74 -2.08 -5.65 -0.48
CA TRP A 74 -1.72 -5.13 0.84
C TRP A 74 -1.57 -6.28 1.82
N TYR A 75 -0.56 -6.22 2.68
CA TYR A 75 -0.23 -7.29 3.60
C TYR A 75 0.44 -6.77 4.87
N PRO A 76 0.38 -7.53 5.98
CA PRO A 76 1.21 -7.28 7.16
C PRO A 76 2.69 -7.32 6.74
N ALA A 77 3.40 -6.22 6.99
CA ALA A 77 4.82 -6.10 6.71
C ALA A 77 5.66 -6.27 7.97
N GLY A 78 6.92 -6.65 7.77
CA GLY A 78 7.89 -6.75 8.85
C GLY A 78 8.04 -5.44 9.62
N ALA A 79 8.41 -5.54 10.91
CA ALA A 79 8.53 -4.40 11.82
C ALA A 79 9.42 -3.25 11.29
N GLU A 80 10.37 -3.55 10.40
CA GLU A 80 11.20 -2.52 9.78
C GLU A 80 10.41 -1.49 8.96
N ALA A 81 9.26 -1.89 8.39
CA ALA A 81 8.44 -1.01 7.57
C ALA A 81 7.86 0.17 8.37
N ALA A 82 7.72 0.04 9.69
CA ALA A 82 7.27 1.14 10.56
C ALA A 82 8.18 2.38 10.52
N ASN A 83 9.43 2.22 10.06
CA ASN A 83 10.42 3.30 9.99
C ASN A 83 10.74 3.73 8.55
N LEU A 84 10.03 3.19 7.56
CA LEU A 84 10.21 3.53 6.14
C LEU A 84 9.17 4.57 5.70
N PRO A 85 9.47 5.41 4.70
CA PRO A 85 8.50 6.34 4.17
C PRO A 85 7.33 5.59 3.53
N PRO A 86 6.08 6.03 3.74
CA PRO A 86 4.93 5.45 3.06
C PRO A 86 4.98 5.75 1.55
N GLY A 87 4.25 4.95 0.77
CA GLY A 87 4.06 5.17 -0.65
C GLY A 87 3.24 6.43 -0.95
N ARG A 88 3.40 6.94 -2.17
CA ARG A 88 2.66 8.07 -2.72
C ARG A 88 1.48 7.61 -3.55
N TYR A 89 0.55 8.52 -3.86
CA TYR A 89 -0.54 8.23 -4.78
C TYR A 89 -0.02 7.83 -6.16
N SER A 90 0.94 8.58 -6.66
CA SER A 90 1.59 8.35 -7.95
C SER A 90 2.30 7.01 -8.07
N ASP A 91 2.59 6.33 -6.95
CA ASP A 91 3.17 4.99 -6.99
C ASP A 91 2.20 3.95 -7.57
N TYR A 92 0.89 4.15 -7.38
CA TYR A 92 -0.15 3.31 -8.00
C TYR A 92 -0.33 3.60 -9.50
N LEU A 93 0.37 4.60 -10.02
CA LEU A 93 0.34 5.00 -11.43
C LEU A 93 1.61 4.54 -12.15
N GLY A 94 2.13 3.36 -11.77
CA GLY A 94 3.19 2.68 -12.52
C GLY A 94 4.59 3.14 -12.16
N ARG A 95 4.76 3.94 -11.10
CA ARG A 95 6.07 4.33 -10.52
C ARG A 95 7.07 4.88 -11.53
N GLY A 96 6.58 5.64 -12.51
CA GLY A 96 7.42 6.20 -13.58
C GLY A 96 7.90 5.19 -14.63
N ALA A 97 7.56 3.90 -14.50
CA ALA A 97 7.87 2.87 -15.49
C ALA A 97 7.03 3.02 -16.78
N ILE A 98 5.91 3.73 -16.70
CA ILE A 98 5.00 3.98 -17.82
C ILE A 98 5.13 5.46 -18.22
N PRO A 99 5.75 5.75 -19.38
CA PRO A 99 5.84 7.12 -19.89
C PRO A 99 4.45 7.74 -20.02
N GLY A 100 4.30 8.99 -19.56
CA GLY A 100 3.02 9.71 -19.64
C GLY A 100 1.93 9.20 -18.69
N SER A 101 2.21 8.22 -17.82
CA SER A 101 1.25 7.69 -16.84
C SER A 101 0.55 8.75 -16.01
N ILE A 102 1.32 9.74 -15.50
CA ILE A 102 0.79 10.86 -14.74
C ILE A 102 -0.06 11.77 -15.63
N ALA A 103 0.42 12.14 -16.82
CA ALA A 103 -0.35 12.97 -17.75
C ALA A 103 -1.70 12.32 -18.12
N ALA A 104 -1.71 11.01 -18.38
CA ALA A 104 -2.93 10.25 -18.64
C ALA A 104 -3.84 10.14 -17.40
N ALA A 105 -3.26 10.13 -16.19
CA ALA A 105 -4.01 10.17 -14.95
C ALA A 105 -4.64 11.56 -14.70
N GLU A 106 -4.06 12.64 -15.23
CA GLU A 106 -4.55 14.02 -15.12
C GLU A 106 -5.66 14.38 -16.11
N GLU A 107 -5.98 13.50 -17.06
CA GLU A 107 -7.04 13.78 -18.05
C GLU A 107 -8.45 13.83 -17.41
N SER A 108 -9.37 14.54 -18.06
CA SER A 108 -10.69 14.85 -17.50
C SER A 108 -11.62 13.64 -17.33
N ASP A 109 -11.35 12.56 -18.07
CA ASP A 109 -12.03 11.27 -17.97
C ASP A 109 -11.31 10.27 -17.01
N SER A 110 -10.30 10.75 -16.29
CA SER A 110 -9.38 9.95 -15.48
C SER A 110 -9.45 10.33 -13.99
N ILE A 111 -8.33 10.22 -13.26
CA ILE A 111 -8.25 10.41 -11.81
C ILE A 111 -8.10 11.89 -11.42
N GLY A 112 -7.07 12.57 -11.91
CA GLY A 112 -6.77 13.95 -11.56
C GLY A 112 -7.79 14.90 -12.18
N GLY A 113 -8.09 14.75 -13.47
CA GLY A 113 -8.85 15.75 -14.21
C GLY A 113 -10.37 15.70 -14.07
N TYR A 114 -10.98 14.72 -13.39
CA TYR A 114 -12.45 14.62 -13.38
C TYR A 114 -13.16 15.69 -12.54
N ARG A 115 -12.40 16.42 -11.72
CA ARG A 115 -12.91 17.52 -10.91
C ARG A 115 -11.92 18.67 -10.95
N ASP A 116 -12.43 19.89 -11.05
CA ASP A 116 -11.63 21.10 -10.96
C ASP A 116 -10.76 21.07 -9.69
N CYS A 117 -9.49 21.49 -9.84
CA CYS A 117 -8.51 21.57 -8.76
C CYS A 117 -8.17 20.24 -8.08
N LEU A 118 -8.40 19.11 -8.74
CA LEU A 118 -7.80 17.83 -8.38
C LEU A 118 -6.64 17.55 -9.33
N THR A 119 -5.48 17.22 -8.78
CA THR A 119 -4.29 16.81 -9.55
C THR A 119 -3.59 15.67 -8.84
N ILE A 120 -2.80 14.89 -9.56
CA ILE A 120 -1.95 13.85 -8.97
C ILE A 120 -0.94 14.48 -7.99
N ALA A 121 -0.44 15.68 -8.29
CA ALA A 121 0.45 16.40 -7.37
C ALA A 121 -0.22 16.76 -6.04
N GLN A 122 -1.48 17.21 -6.08
CA GLN A 122 -2.26 17.45 -4.86
C GLN A 122 -2.58 16.15 -4.12
N LEU A 123 -2.94 15.08 -4.86
CA LEU A 123 -3.17 13.77 -4.27
C LEU A 123 -1.91 13.25 -3.56
N ASP A 124 -0.72 13.41 -4.14
CA ASP A 124 0.56 13.05 -3.51
C ASP A 124 0.84 13.88 -2.25
N ALA A 125 0.47 15.16 -2.23
CA ALA A 125 0.70 16.05 -1.09
C ALA A 125 -0.21 15.76 0.10
N GLU A 126 -1.43 15.27 -0.17
CA GLU A 126 -2.47 15.02 0.82
C GLU A 126 -2.73 13.52 1.04
N TRP A 127 -1.92 12.64 0.44
CA TRP A 127 -2.14 11.20 0.47
C TRP A 127 -2.08 10.65 1.90
N PRO A 128 -3.16 10.02 2.40
CA PRO A 128 -3.21 9.54 3.78
C PRO A 128 -2.69 8.09 3.92
N GLY A 129 -2.16 7.48 2.85
CA GLY A 129 -1.69 6.10 2.87
C GLY A 129 -0.48 5.91 3.78
N ALA A 130 -0.49 4.84 4.57
CA ALA A 130 0.58 4.43 5.46
C ALA A 130 1.37 3.22 4.92
N ALA A 131 0.85 2.54 3.89
CA ALA A 131 1.52 1.36 3.33
C ALA A 131 2.87 1.70 2.68
N VAL A 132 3.86 0.87 2.95
CA VAL A 132 5.20 0.97 2.38
C VAL A 132 5.30 0.10 1.13
N ARG A 133 5.77 0.68 0.03
CA ARG A 133 5.95 -0.04 -1.24
C ARG A 133 6.94 -1.18 -1.09
N ASP A 134 6.53 -2.38 -1.53
CA ASP A 134 7.34 -3.60 -1.61
C ASP A 134 8.10 -3.94 -0.32
N ALA A 135 7.54 -3.57 0.84
CA ALA A 135 8.10 -3.95 2.13
C ALA A 135 8.16 -5.47 2.28
N ARG A 136 9.11 -5.99 3.06
CA ARG A 136 9.19 -7.44 3.31
C ARG A 136 7.89 -7.87 4.02
N PRO A 137 7.17 -8.90 3.51
CA PRO A 137 6.03 -9.45 4.23
C PRO A 137 6.44 -9.95 5.61
N ASP A 138 5.55 -9.78 6.59
CA ASP A 138 5.68 -10.45 7.87
C ASP A 138 5.24 -11.92 7.75
N ALA A 139 5.86 -12.78 8.55
CA ALA A 139 5.60 -14.21 8.56
C ALA A 139 5.02 -14.61 9.93
N PRO A 140 3.69 -14.76 10.05
CA PRO A 140 3.06 -15.06 11.32
C PRO A 140 3.39 -16.49 11.75
N GLU A 141 4.13 -16.62 12.85
CA GLU A 141 4.44 -17.93 13.45
C GLU A 141 3.16 -18.70 13.84
N LEU A 142 2.13 -17.98 14.28
CA LEU A 142 0.90 -18.54 14.87
C LEU A 142 -0.14 -19.04 13.84
N SER A 143 0.01 -18.76 12.55
CA SER A 143 -0.96 -19.18 11.51
C SER A 143 -0.37 -20.13 10.47
N GLY A 144 0.71 -20.86 10.85
CA GLY A 144 1.45 -21.68 9.90
C GLY A 144 2.05 -20.85 8.77
N GLY A 145 2.34 -19.57 9.02
CA GLY A 145 2.90 -18.64 8.04
C GLY A 145 1.91 -18.07 7.02
N LYS A 146 0.59 -18.20 7.23
CA LYS A 146 -0.43 -17.75 6.26
C LYS A 146 -1.40 -16.72 6.84
N TRP A 147 -1.73 -15.69 6.07
CA TRP A 147 -2.72 -14.68 6.45
C TRP A 147 -4.10 -15.00 5.85
N PRO A 148 -5.22 -14.71 6.55
CA PRO A 148 -6.55 -14.73 5.91
C PRO A 148 -6.58 -13.76 4.72
N LEU A 149 -7.20 -14.21 3.62
CA LEU A 149 -7.30 -13.46 2.37
C LEU A 149 -8.63 -12.70 2.30
N VAL A 150 -8.57 -11.43 1.90
CA VAL A 150 -9.72 -10.61 1.52
C VAL A 150 -9.56 -10.19 0.07
N LEU A 151 -10.55 -10.51 -0.74
CA LEU A 151 -10.64 -10.06 -2.13
C LEU A 151 -11.54 -8.82 -2.19
N PHE A 152 -11.04 -7.73 -2.75
CA PHE A 152 -11.74 -6.45 -2.79
C PHE A 152 -12.01 -6.02 -4.24
N SER A 153 -13.29 -5.84 -4.59
CA SER A 153 -13.72 -5.34 -5.89
C SER A 153 -14.19 -3.89 -5.76
N HIS A 154 -13.54 -2.97 -6.48
CA HIS A 154 -13.85 -1.55 -6.41
C HIS A 154 -15.20 -1.21 -7.08
N GLY A 155 -15.83 -0.10 -6.67
CA GLY A 155 -17.03 0.42 -7.34
C GLY A 155 -16.78 0.85 -8.80
N SER A 156 -17.83 1.00 -9.60
CA SER A 156 -17.69 1.48 -10.99
C SER A 156 -17.07 2.88 -11.03
N GLY A 157 -16.09 3.11 -11.89
CA GLY A 157 -15.36 4.38 -12.00
C GLY A 157 -14.27 4.62 -10.94
N ALA A 158 -14.19 3.76 -9.92
CA ALA A 158 -13.03 3.69 -9.01
C ALA A 158 -11.90 2.87 -9.63
N PHE A 159 -10.81 2.61 -8.90
CA PHE A 159 -9.73 1.72 -9.33
C PHE A 159 -9.14 1.00 -8.09
N ARG A 160 -8.17 0.12 -8.30
CA ARG A 160 -7.63 -0.79 -7.28
C ARG A 160 -7.19 -0.11 -5.99
N ALA A 161 -6.67 1.13 -6.04
CA ALA A 161 -6.22 1.88 -4.85
C ALA A 161 -7.22 2.94 -4.34
N SER A 162 -8.47 2.97 -4.80
CA SER A 162 -9.46 3.97 -4.32
C SER A 162 -9.90 3.78 -2.86
N TYR A 163 -9.66 2.60 -2.29
CA TYR A 163 -10.16 2.21 -0.95
C TYR A 163 -9.02 1.89 0.02
N ILE A 164 -7.86 2.57 -0.12
CA ILE A 164 -6.70 2.33 0.74
C ILE A 164 -7.01 2.42 2.24
N TYR A 165 -7.93 3.29 2.62
CA TYR A 165 -8.37 3.42 4.01
C TYR A 165 -8.90 2.11 4.59
N TRP A 166 -9.47 1.25 3.75
CA TRP A 166 -10.00 -0.04 4.15
C TRP A 166 -9.01 -1.17 3.92
N THR A 167 -8.30 -1.17 2.78
CA THR A 167 -7.35 -2.23 2.46
C THR A 167 -6.13 -2.20 3.37
N GLU A 168 -5.60 -1.02 3.69
CA GLU A 168 -4.50 -0.87 4.65
C GLU A 168 -4.96 -1.13 6.08
N TYR A 169 -6.18 -0.71 6.45
CA TYR A 169 -6.74 -0.99 7.76
C TYR A 169 -6.83 -2.50 8.02
N LEU A 170 -7.42 -3.25 7.08
CA LEU A 170 -7.49 -4.71 7.18
C LEU A 170 -6.09 -5.35 7.19
N ALA A 171 -5.17 -4.88 6.35
CA ALA A 171 -3.81 -5.39 6.34
C ALA A 171 -3.09 -5.16 7.68
N SER A 172 -3.25 -4.00 8.31
CA SER A 172 -2.69 -3.75 9.64
C SER A 172 -3.27 -4.67 10.74
N HIS A 173 -4.42 -5.31 10.49
CA HIS A 173 -5.07 -6.28 11.37
C HIS A 173 -4.76 -7.75 11.03
N GLY A 174 -3.78 -8.01 10.16
CA GLY A 174 -3.36 -9.37 9.85
C GLY A 174 -4.10 -10.00 8.67
N PHE A 175 -4.61 -9.21 7.73
CA PHE A 175 -5.22 -9.74 6.50
C PHE A 175 -4.32 -9.49 5.28
N CYS A 176 -4.25 -10.45 4.37
CA CYS A 176 -3.78 -10.19 3.01
C CYS A 176 -4.97 -9.67 2.21
N VAL A 177 -4.90 -8.46 1.68
CA VAL A 177 -6.00 -7.83 0.94
C VAL A 177 -5.58 -7.61 -0.51
N VAL A 178 -6.39 -8.09 -1.44
CA VAL A 178 -6.07 -8.08 -2.88
C VAL A 178 -7.17 -7.36 -3.64
N ALA A 179 -6.80 -6.33 -4.40
CA ALA A 179 -7.72 -5.58 -5.26
C ALA A 179 -7.15 -5.43 -6.67
N CYS A 180 -7.95 -5.73 -7.69
CA CYS A 180 -7.58 -5.48 -9.08
C CYS A 180 -8.36 -4.35 -9.71
N ASP A 181 -7.79 -3.77 -10.76
CA ASP A 181 -8.54 -2.98 -11.72
C ASP A 181 -9.39 -3.90 -12.60
N HIS A 182 -10.70 -3.68 -12.59
CA HIS A 182 -11.58 -4.26 -13.61
C HIS A 182 -11.50 -3.39 -14.87
N ALA A 183 -10.63 -3.77 -15.80
CA ALA A 183 -10.37 -3.02 -17.03
C ALA A 183 -11.67 -2.66 -17.76
N GLY A 184 -11.80 -1.38 -18.14
CA GLY A 184 -13.02 -0.83 -18.75
C GLY A 184 -14.05 -0.29 -17.75
N SER A 185 -14.03 -0.72 -16.48
CA SER A 185 -14.83 -0.09 -15.42
C SER A 185 -14.02 0.93 -14.63
N ALA A 186 -12.72 0.67 -14.45
CA ALA A 186 -11.83 1.60 -13.78
C ALA A 186 -11.49 2.81 -14.64
N ARG A 187 -11.43 4.00 -14.03
CA ARG A 187 -11.05 5.25 -14.72
C ARG A 187 -9.60 5.27 -15.17
N TYR A 188 -8.78 4.44 -14.54
CA TYR A 188 -7.39 4.29 -14.86
C TYR A 188 -7.00 2.83 -14.63
N THR A 189 -6.39 2.22 -15.63
CA THR A 189 -5.84 0.86 -15.53
C THR A 189 -4.53 0.84 -16.28
N GLN A 190 -3.56 0.09 -15.78
CA GLN A 190 -2.28 -0.11 -16.46
C GLN A 190 -2.17 -1.56 -16.87
N LEU A 191 -2.09 -1.86 -18.17
CA LEU A 191 -1.89 -3.21 -18.69
C LEU A 191 -0.72 -3.21 -19.65
N ASP A 192 0.25 -4.09 -19.43
CA ASP A 192 1.44 -4.26 -20.28
C ASP A 192 2.23 -2.96 -20.51
N GLY A 193 2.26 -2.08 -19.51
CA GLY A 193 2.94 -0.79 -19.62
C GLY A 193 2.12 0.31 -20.33
N GLU A 194 0.88 0.04 -20.69
CA GLU A 194 -0.01 0.99 -21.36
C GLU A 194 -1.17 1.41 -20.44
N VAL A 195 -1.62 2.65 -20.59
CA VAL A 195 -2.80 3.15 -19.87
C VAL A 195 -4.07 2.77 -20.63
N VAL A 196 -4.93 2.02 -19.97
CA VAL A 196 -6.26 1.65 -20.43
C VAL A 196 -7.29 2.49 -19.69
N LYS A 197 -8.09 3.22 -20.48
CA LYS A 197 -9.19 4.04 -20.01
C LYS A 197 -10.52 3.26 -19.99
N PRO A 198 -11.52 3.72 -19.22
CA PRO A 198 -12.86 3.16 -19.29
C PRO A 198 -13.47 3.44 -20.67
N GLY A 199 -14.23 2.49 -21.19
CA GLY A 199 -14.97 2.63 -22.44
C GLY A 199 -15.03 1.33 -23.26
N GLY A 200 -15.78 1.39 -24.35
CA GLY A 200 -15.87 0.32 -25.34
C GLY A 200 -16.56 -0.95 -24.82
N ALA A 201 -16.21 -2.09 -25.41
CA ALA A 201 -16.86 -3.37 -25.16
C ALA A 201 -16.76 -3.82 -23.68
N ARG A 202 -15.63 -3.50 -23.02
CA ARG A 202 -15.41 -3.79 -21.59
C ARG A 202 -16.40 -3.08 -20.65
N SER A 203 -16.91 -1.91 -21.05
CA SER A 203 -17.74 -1.06 -20.19
C SER A 203 -19.24 -1.29 -20.35
N THR A 204 -19.65 -2.25 -21.18
CA THR A 204 -21.08 -2.62 -21.22
C THR A 204 -21.48 -3.24 -19.88
N ARG A 205 -22.70 -2.97 -19.41
CA ARG A 205 -23.17 -3.46 -18.11
C ARG A 205 -23.06 -4.99 -18.01
N ALA A 206 -23.53 -5.68 -19.05
CA ALA A 206 -23.47 -7.15 -19.11
C ALA A 206 -22.03 -7.68 -19.05
N GLN A 207 -21.09 -7.05 -19.76
CA GLN A 207 -19.69 -7.47 -19.72
C GLN A 207 -19.08 -7.25 -18.33
N MET A 208 -19.31 -6.09 -17.71
CA MET A 208 -18.79 -5.81 -16.36
C MET A 208 -19.37 -6.77 -15.31
N GLU A 209 -20.66 -7.10 -15.40
CA GLU A 209 -21.31 -8.05 -14.49
C GLU A 209 -20.76 -9.47 -14.64
N ALA A 210 -20.43 -9.89 -15.86
CA ALA A 210 -19.81 -11.18 -16.12
C ALA A 210 -18.34 -11.22 -15.68
N ASP A 211 -17.57 -10.17 -15.99
CA ASP A 211 -16.13 -10.14 -15.73
C ASP A 211 -15.80 -10.05 -14.25
N ARG A 212 -16.52 -9.23 -13.47
CA ARG A 212 -16.13 -8.91 -12.09
C ARG A 212 -16.06 -10.13 -11.18
N PRO A 213 -17.08 -11.01 -11.08
CA PRO A 213 -16.96 -12.24 -10.29
C PRO A 213 -15.86 -13.17 -10.80
N ALA A 214 -15.71 -13.29 -12.13
CA ALA A 214 -14.69 -14.14 -12.74
C ALA A 214 -13.27 -13.64 -12.47
N ASP A 215 -13.06 -12.32 -12.48
CA ASP A 215 -11.80 -11.67 -12.09
C ASP A 215 -11.45 -12.01 -10.64
N MET A 216 -12.41 -11.93 -9.72
CA MET A 216 -12.15 -12.25 -8.31
C MET A 216 -11.84 -13.74 -8.09
N LEU A 217 -12.56 -14.64 -8.77
CA LEU A 217 -12.28 -16.08 -8.69
C LEU A 217 -10.90 -16.43 -9.25
N PHE A 218 -10.52 -15.81 -10.37
CA PHE A 218 -9.18 -15.99 -10.91
C PHE A 218 -8.10 -15.51 -9.93
N LEU A 219 -8.29 -14.35 -9.28
CA LEU A 219 -7.36 -13.87 -8.25
C LEU A 219 -7.30 -14.79 -7.03
N LEU A 220 -8.43 -15.39 -6.60
CA LEU A 220 -8.43 -16.39 -5.54
C LEU A 220 -7.47 -17.54 -5.87
N ASP A 221 -7.57 -18.07 -7.09
CA ASP A 221 -6.70 -19.16 -7.56
C ASP A 221 -5.24 -18.71 -7.63
N ARG A 222 -4.97 -17.50 -8.15
CA ARG A 222 -3.61 -16.94 -8.22
C ARG A 222 -2.98 -16.78 -6.84
N MET A 223 -3.73 -16.28 -5.87
CA MET A 223 -3.23 -16.14 -4.49
C MET A 223 -3.01 -17.50 -3.83
N GLY A 224 -3.87 -18.48 -4.11
CA GLY A 224 -3.67 -19.87 -3.68
C GLY A 224 -2.37 -20.47 -4.21
N ALA A 225 -2.06 -20.24 -5.50
CA ALA A 225 -0.83 -20.69 -6.13
C ALA A 225 0.43 -20.03 -5.53
N LEU A 226 0.40 -18.70 -5.33
CA LEU A 226 1.50 -17.97 -4.69
C LEU A 226 1.75 -18.48 -3.25
N ALA A 227 0.69 -18.72 -2.48
CA ALA A 227 0.79 -19.27 -1.14
C ALA A 227 1.31 -20.73 -1.10
N ALA A 228 1.33 -21.42 -2.25
CA ALA A 228 1.93 -22.74 -2.43
C ALA A 228 3.36 -22.69 -3.00
N GLY A 229 3.90 -21.50 -3.28
CA GLY A 229 5.27 -21.30 -3.78
C GLY A 229 5.43 -21.39 -5.30
N ALA A 230 4.35 -21.20 -6.06
CA ALA A 230 4.39 -21.14 -7.53
C ALA A 230 4.86 -19.78 -8.07
#